data_AF-A0A2E7C5P0-F1
#
_entry.id   AF-A0A2E7C5P0-F1
#
_cell.length_a   1.000
_cell.length_b   1.000
_cell.length_c   1.000
_cell.angle_alpha   90.00
_cell.angle_beta   90.00
_cell.angle_gamma   90.00
#
_symmetry.space_group_name_H-M   'P 1'
#
loop_
_entity.id
_entity.type
_entity.pdbx_description
1 polymer ?
#
loop_
_entity_poly.entity_id
_entity_poly.type
_entity_poly.pdbx_seq_one_letter_code
_entity_poly.pdbx_strand_id
1 'polypeptide(L)' 'MSDAANVLIDQALELPALERAVVAEQILLSLDKPDAELDAIWASEAESRLSAYRSGREPAVPLADVFKTS' A
#
# COMPACT_ATOMS: atom_id res chain seq x y z
N MET A 1 10.98 19.13 4.74
CA MET A 1 10.55 19.19 3.32
C MET A 1 11.54 20.05 2.57
N SER A 2 11.78 19.75 1.29
CA SER A 2 12.56 20.65 0.44
C SER A 2 11.78 21.93 0.15
N ASP A 3 12.47 23.00 -0.19
CA ASP A 3 11.84 24.27 -0.60
C ASP A 3 10.90 24.05 -1.79
N ALA A 4 11.29 23.17 -2.72
CA ALA A 4 10.45 22.77 -3.85
C ALA A 4 9.13 22.11 -3.41
N ALA A 5 9.16 21.26 -2.38
CA ALA A 5 7.95 20.60 -1.88
C ALA A 5 6.98 21.60 -1.24
N ASN A 6 7.49 22.58 -0.48
CA ASN A 6 6.66 23.63 0.12
C ASN A 6 5.99 24.49 -0.96
N VAL A 7 6.74 24.91 -1.99
CA VAL A 7 6.20 25.69 -3.12
C VAL A 7 5.06 24.94 -3.84
N LEU A 8 5.21 23.63 -4.07
CA LEU A 8 4.18 22.83 -4.72
C LEU A 8 2.93 22.69 -3.85
N ILE A 9 3.09 22.55 -2.53
CA ILE A 9 1.97 22.50 -1.59
C ILE A 9 1.21 23.82 -1.61
N ASP A 10 1.92 24.95 -1.50
CA ASP A 10 1.31 26.28 -1.51
C ASP A 10 0.52 26.50 -2.80
N GLN A 11 1.09 26.16 -3.95
CA GLN A 11 0.41 26.25 -5.25
C GLN A 11 -0.84 25.35 -5.34
N ALA A 12 -0.77 24.12 -4.83
CA ALA A 12 -1.90 23.20 -4.85
C ALA A 12 -3.04 23.65 -3.91
N LEU A 13 -2.72 24.35 -2.83
CA LEU A 13 -3.71 24.88 -1.89
C LEU A 13 -4.51 26.06 -2.46
N GLU A 14 -3.93 26.84 -3.37
CA GLU A 14 -4.61 27.92 -4.11
C GLU A 14 -5.65 27.42 -5.14
N LEU A 15 -5.63 26.13 -5.49
CA LEU A 15 -6.56 25.57 -6.47
C LEU A 15 -7.98 25.43 -5.91
N PRO A 16 -9.01 25.47 -6.78
CA PRO A 16 -10.36 25.03 -6.43
C PRO A 16 -10.35 23.61 -5.86
N ALA A 17 -11.31 23.30 -4.99
CA ALA A 17 -11.34 22.02 -4.26
C ALA A 17 -11.28 20.80 -5.18
N LEU A 18 -11.94 20.84 -6.34
CA LEU A 18 -11.94 19.74 -7.31
C LEU A 18 -10.55 19.53 -7.93
N GLU A 19 -9.89 20.61 -8.35
CA GLU A 19 -8.55 20.54 -8.95
C GLU A 19 -7.51 20.07 -7.93
N ARG A 20 -7.62 20.55 -6.68
CA ARG A 20 -6.76 20.07 -5.59
C ARG A 20 -6.93 18.57 -5.34
N ALA A 21 -8.16 18.04 -5.44
CA ALA A 21 -8.42 16.60 -5.31
C ALA A 21 -7.74 15.80 -6.45
N VAL A 22 -7.81 16.29 -7.69
CA VAL A 22 -7.13 15.67 -8.83
C VAL A 22 -5.61 15.66 -8.64
N VAL A 23 -5.01 16.77 -8.18
CA VAL A 23 -3.57 16.82 -7.89
C VAL A 23 -3.18 15.80 -6.81
N ALA A 24 -3.96 15.72 -5.72
CA ALA A 24 -3.72 14.76 -4.66
C ALA A 24 -3.79 13.30 -5.17
N GLU A 25 -4.78 12.97 -6.00
CA GLU A 25 -4.91 11.64 -6.61
C GLU A 25 -3.70 11.30 -7.48
N GLN A 26 -3.24 12.21 -8.34
CA GLN A 26 -2.06 11.96 -9.18
C GLN A 26 -0.79 11.74 -8.36
N ILE A 27 -0.61 12.50 -7.27
CA ILE A 27 0.52 12.28 -6.35
C ILE A 27 0.41 10.91 -5.68
N LEU A 28 -0.77 10.52 -5.19
CA LEU A 28 -0.98 9.21 -4.57
C LEU A 28 -0.70 8.06 -5.56
N LEU A 29 -1.21 8.16 -6.78
CA LEU A 29 -0.93 7.18 -7.85
C LEU A 29 0.57 7.09 -8.18
N SER A 30 1.32 8.18 -7.99
CA SER A 30 2.77 8.16 -8.21
C SER A 30 3.55 7.36 -7.15
N LEU A 31 2.96 7.18 -5.96
CA LEU A 31 3.51 6.38 -4.87
C LEU A 31 3.16 4.89 -5.04
N ASP A 32 1.98 4.60 -5.59
CA ASP A 32 1.47 3.25 -5.85
C ASP A 32 1.85 2.74 -7.24
N LYS A 33 3.14 2.82 -7.57
CA LYS A 33 3.65 2.31 -8.85
C LYS A 33 3.78 0.79 -8.78
N PRO A 34 3.13 0.04 -9.69
CA PRO A 34 3.33 -1.39 -9.79
C PRO A 34 4.81 -1.69 -10.03
N ASP A 35 5.37 -2.57 -9.21
CA ASP A 35 6.73 -3.04 -9.33
C ASP A 35 6.68 -4.55 -9.52
N ALA A 36 6.89 -4.98 -10.76
CA ALA A 36 6.80 -6.39 -11.13
C ALA A 36 7.83 -7.27 -10.40
N GLU A 37 8.96 -6.71 -9.94
CA GLU A 37 9.94 -7.44 -9.14
C GLU A 37 9.41 -7.65 -7.73
N LEU A 38 8.84 -6.61 -7.11
CA LEU A 38 8.17 -6.76 -5.81
C LEU A 38 6.99 -7.72 -5.91
N ASP A 39 6.16 -7.62 -6.93
CA ASP A 39 5.02 -8.54 -7.15
C ASP A 39 5.49 -10.00 -7.23
N ALA A 40 6.60 -10.27 -7.91
CA ALA A 40 7.19 -11.60 -7.99
C ALA A 40 7.71 -12.11 -6.63
N ILE A 41 8.34 -11.23 -5.83
CA ILE A 41 8.79 -11.56 -4.47
C ILE A 41 7.59 -11.88 -3.57
N TRP A 42 6.54 -11.07 -3.62
CA TRP A 42 5.31 -11.30 -2.85
C TRP A 42 4.59 -12.58 -3.28
N ALA A 43 4.53 -12.88 -4.57
CA ALA A 43 3.94 -14.12 -5.07
C ALA A 43 4.70 -15.35 -4.55
N SER A 44 6.03 -15.33 -4.64
CA SER A 44 6.90 -16.39 -4.12
C SER A 44 6.70 -16.61 -2.62
N GLU A 45 6.66 -15.53 -1.84
CA GLU A 45 6.43 -15.61 -0.39
C GLU A 45 5.04 -16.16 -0.05
N ALA A 46 4.01 -15.71 -0.76
CA ALA A 46 2.64 -16.19 -0.57
C ALA A 46 2.51 -17.69 -0.87
N GLU A 47 3.11 -18.17 -1.96
CA GLU A 47 3.16 -19.59 -2.31
C GLU A 47 3.93 -20.42 -1.27
N SER A 48 5.07 -19.91 -0.81
CA SER A 48 5.88 -20.53 0.24
C SER A 48 5.10 -20.70 1.54
N ARG A 49 4.43 -19.64 2.02
CA ARG A 49 3.60 -19.69 3.23
C ARG A 49 2.42 -20.65 3.08
N LEU A 50 1.76 -20.64 1.93
CA LEU A 50 0.64 -21.56 1.67
C LEU A 50 1.10 -23.03 1.66
N SER A 51 2.27 -23.31 1.08
CA SER A 51 2.88 -24.64 1.08
C SER A 51 3.24 -25.09 2.51
N ALA A 52 3.86 -24.21 3.30
CA ALA A 52 4.19 -24.49 4.70
C ALA A 52 2.94 -24.81 5.52
N TYR A 53 1.88 -24.01 5.41
CA TYR A 53 0.59 -24.26 6.04
C TYR A 53 -0.01 -25.61 5.62
N ARG A 54 -0.10 -25.88 4.30
CA ARG A 54 -0.64 -27.16 3.78
C ARG A 54 0.15 -28.38 4.23
N SER A 55 1.46 -28.24 4.42
CA SER A 55 2.33 -29.29 4.94
C SER A 55 2.31 -29.44 6.46
N GLY A 56 1.55 -28.60 7.18
CA GLY A 56 1.46 -28.60 8.64
C GLY A 56 2.70 -28.01 9.34
N ARG A 57 3.61 -27.37 8.60
CA ARG A 57 4.81 -26.73 9.15
C ARG A 57 4.54 -25.36 9.76
N GLU A 58 3.48 -24.68 9.31
CA GLU A 58 3.08 -23.37 9.82
C GLU A 58 1.64 -23.44 10.37
N PRO A 59 1.39 -23.04 11.63
CA PRO A 59 0.05 -23.03 12.20
C PRO A 59 -0.78 -21.85 11.66
N ALA A 60 -2.08 -22.05 11.50
CA ALA A 60 -3.01 -20.95 11.24
C ALA A 60 -3.70 -20.50 12.53
N VAL A 61 -4.06 -19.22 12.58
CA VAL A 61 -4.90 -18.67 13.64
C VAL A 61 -6.37 -18.90 13.26
N PRO A 62 -7.20 -19.50 14.12
CA PRO A 62 -8.64 -19.62 13.88
C PRO A 62 -9.27 -18.24 13.67
N LEU A 63 -10.19 -18.14 12.70
CA LEU A 63 -10.84 -16.88 12.36
C LEU A 63 -11.51 -16.20 13.56
N ALA A 64 -12.12 -17.01 14.44
CA ALA A 64 -12.75 -16.52 15.66
C ALA A 64 -11.78 -15.83 16.61
N ASP A 65 -10.49 -16.18 16.58
CA ASP A 65 -9.47 -15.56 17.44
C ASP A 65 -8.95 -14.23 16.86
N VAL A 66 -8.97 -14.08 15.53
CA VAL A 66 -8.58 -12.84 14.84
C VAL A 66 -9.50 -11.67 15.24
N PHE A 67 -10.81 -11.91 15.32
CA PHE A 67 -11.81 -10.87 15.62
C PHE A 67 -12.02 -10.60 17.13
N LYS A 68 -11.33 -11.31 18.03
CA LYS A 68 -11.44 -11.06 19.48
C LYS A 68 -10.67 -9.82 19.95
N THR A 69 -9.79 -9.28 19.11
CA THR A 69 -8.89 -8.18 19.48
C THR A 69 -9.44 -6.79 19.08
N SER A 70 -10.75 -6.66 18.89
CA SER A 70 -11.44 -5.42 18.51
C SER A 70 -12.16 -4.77 19.69
#